data_AF-A0A495ZR28-F1
#
_entry.id   AF-A0A495ZR28-F1
#
_cell.length_a   1.000
_cell.length_b   1.000
_cell.length_c   1.000
_cell.angle_alpha   90.00
_cell.angle_beta   90.00
_cell.angle_gamma   90.00
#
_symmetry.space_group_name_H-M   'P 1'
#
loop_
_entity.id
_entity.type
_entity.pdbx_description
1 polymer ?
#
loop_
_entity_poly.entity_id
_entity_poly.type
_entity_poly.pdbx_seq_one_letter_code
_entity_poly.pdbx_strand_id
1 'polypeptide(L)' 'MFSDELSDIASLNDELRPEYDETLLKNGIRGKYAERYAAGTNIVRLDPDVAAAFPNEEAVNEALRSILKERNKEE' A
#
# COMPACT_ATOMS: atom_id res chain seq x y z
N MET A 1 -30.31 -21.03 23.40
CA MET A 1 -29.08 -21.16 22.60
C MET A 1 -28.72 -19.88 21.85
N PHE A 2 -29.69 -19.07 21.39
CA PHE A 2 -29.44 -17.74 20.81
C PHE A 2 -29.29 -16.59 21.83
N SER A 3 -29.39 -16.90 23.13
CA SER A 3 -29.28 -15.92 24.22
C SER A 3 -27.84 -15.59 24.58
N ASP A 4 -26.92 -16.55 24.41
CA ASP A 4 -25.51 -16.39 24.80
C ASP A 4 -24.72 -15.60 23.74
N GLU A 5 -25.16 -15.56 22.48
CA GLU A 5 -24.53 -14.72 21.45
C GLU A 5 -24.83 -13.22 21.64
N LEU A 6 -25.93 -12.87 22.31
CA LEU A 6 -26.30 -11.47 22.55
C LEU A 6 -25.52 -10.84 23.71
N SER A 7 -24.99 -11.64 24.65
CA SER A 7 -24.12 -11.12 25.72
C SER A 7 -22.75 -10.69 25.21
N ASP A 8 -22.23 -11.36 24.19
CA ASP A 8 -20.89 -11.11 23.66
C ASP A 8 -20.82 -9.79 22.86
N ILE A 9 -21.93 -9.37 22.22
CA ILE A 9 -22.01 -8.07 21.54
C ILE A 9 -21.91 -6.91 22.54
N ALA A 10 -22.51 -7.07 23.72
CA ALA A 10 -22.47 -6.04 24.76
C ALA A 10 -21.06 -5.90 25.38
N SER A 11 -20.28 -6.99 25.48
CA SER A 11 -18.89 -6.92 25.96
C SER A 11 -17.91 -6.36 24.93
N LEU A 12 -18.16 -6.54 23.62
CA LEU A 12 -17.30 -5.98 22.56
C LEU A 12 -17.27 -4.45 22.57
N ASN A 13 -18.36 -3.80 22.96
CA ASN A 13 -18.40 -2.34 23.11
C ASN A 13 -17.48 -1.81 24.21
N ASP A 14 -17.14 -2.63 25.21
CA ASP A 14 -16.24 -2.25 26.31
C ASP A 14 -14.75 -2.40 25.92
N GLU A 15 -14.46 -3.13 24.82
CA GLU A 15 -13.11 -3.32 24.26
C GLU A 15 -12.77 -2.32 23.14
N LEU A 16 -13.78 -1.67 22.54
CA LEU A 16 -13.57 -0.65 21.52
C LEU A 16 -12.99 0.63 22.14
N ARG A 17 -12.01 1.24 21.44
CA ARG A 17 -11.51 2.54 21.88
C ARG A 17 -12.60 3.61 21.69
N PRO A 18 -12.66 4.64 22.54
CA PRO A 18 -13.67 5.70 22.46
C PRO A 18 -13.71 6.43 21.11
N GLU A 19 -12.61 6.44 20.36
CA GLU A 19 -12.52 7.05 19.04
C GLU A 19 -13.15 6.21 17.92
N TYR A 20 -13.47 4.93 18.18
CA TYR A 20 -14.08 4.03 17.21
C TYR A 20 -15.59 3.93 17.44
N ASP A 21 -16.38 4.63 16.63
CA ASP A 21 -17.84 4.47 16.59
C ASP A 21 -18.30 3.77 15.30
N GLU A 22 -19.56 3.32 15.28
CA GLU A 22 -20.17 2.68 14.12
C GLU A 22 -20.24 3.59 12.88
N THR A 23 -20.12 4.91 13.06
CA THR A 23 -20.20 5.87 11.95
C THR A 23 -18.97 5.81 11.05
N LEU A 24 -17.82 5.41 11.59
CA LEU A 24 -16.58 5.23 10.83
C LEU A 24 -16.70 4.18 9.72
N LEU A 25 -17.56 3.18 9.90
CA LEU A 25 -17.75 2.08 8.95
C LEU A 25 -18.83 2.37 7.89
N LYS A 26 -19.68 3.38 8.11
CA LYS A 26 -20.84 3.68 7.22
C LYS A 26 -20.43 4.03 5.80
N ASN A 27 -19.23 4.57 5.61
CA ASN A 27 -18.73 5.03 4.30
C ASN A 27 -17.60 4.13 3.74
N GLY A 28 -17.52 2.87 4.20
CA GLY A 28 -16.53 1.92 3.69
C GLY A 28 -16.74 1.60 2.21
N ILE A 29 -15.76 1.92 1.36
CA ILE A 29 -15.78 1.56 -0.06
C ILE A 29 -15.09 0.21 -0.23
N ARG A 30 -15.84 -0.82 -0.66
CA ARG A 30 -15.26 -2.14 -0.99
C ARG A 30 -14.28 -1.99 -2.14
N GLY A 31 -13.05 -2.46 -1.94
CA GLY A 31 -12.03 -2.44 -3.00
C GLY A 31 -11.46 -1.05 -3.31
N LYS A 32 -11.56 -0.07 -2.40
CA LYS A 32 -11.03 1.30 -2.57
C LYS A 32 -9.61 1.38 -3.17
N TYR A 33 -8.78 0.39 -2.90
CA TYR A 33 -7.40 0.29 -3.39
C TYR A 33 -7.12 -1.00 -4.19
N ALA A 34 -8.16 -1.78 -4.52
CA ALA A 34 -8.01 -3.05 -5.22
C ALA A 34 -7.38 -2.86 -6.60
N GLU A 35 -7.78 -1.81 -7.32
CA GLU A 35 -7.22 -1.46 -8.62
C GLU A 35 -5.74 -1.03 -8.51
N ARG A 36 -5.38 -0.21 -7.50
CA ARG A 36 -3.99 0.20 -7.27
C ARG A 36 -3.09 -0.97 -6.89
N TYR A 37 -3.63 -1.93 -6.14
CA TYR A 37 -2.95 -3.16 -5.81
C TYR A 37 -2.78 -4.06 -7.04
N ALA A 38 -3.83 -4.20 -7.86
CA ALA A 38 -3.82 -5.01 -9.08
C ALA A 38 -2.92 -4.42 -10.19
N ALA A 39 -2.79 -3.10 -10.25
CA ALA A 39 -1.83 -2.42 -11.12
C ALA A 39 -0.38 -2.84 -10.81
N GLY A 40 -0.14 -3.37 -9.61
CA GLY A 40 1.16 -3.79 -9.13
C GLY A 40 2.08 -2.61 -8.85
N THR A 41 2.93 -2.75 -7.83
CA THR A 41 4.15 -1.95 -7.78
C THR A 41 5.26 -2.85 -8.30
N ASN A 42 5.95 -2.43 -9.35
CA ASN A 42 7.10 -3.17 -9.87
C ASN A 42 8.29 -2.96 -8.94
N ILE A 43 8.32 -3.68 -7.82
CA ILE A 43 9.41 -3.63 -6.85
C ILE A 43 10.56 -4.49 -7.38
N VAL A 44 11.65 -3.83 -7.75
CA VAL A 44 12.87 -4.49 -8.21
C VAL A 44 13.94 -4.35 -7.13
N ARG A 45 14.50 -5.48 -6.69
CA ARG A 45 15.63 -5.49 -5.77
C ARG A 45 16.92 -5.27 -6.57
N LEU A 46 17.65 -4.21 -6.24
CA LEU A 46 18.98 -3.96 -6.77
C LEU A 46 20.02 -4.87 -6.10
N ASP A 47 21.08 -5.19 -6.82
CA ASP A 47 22.24 -5.83 -6.22
C ASP A 47 22.95 -4.87 -5.24
N PRO A 48 23.66 -5.39 -4.22
CA PRO A 48 24.18 -4.57 -3.12
C PRO A 48 25.15 -3.47 -3.56
N ASP A 49 25.96 -3.74 -4.57
CA ASP A 49 26.91 -2.80 -5.17
C ASP A 49 26.19 -1.67 -5.92
N VAL A 50 25.15 -2.00 -6.68
CA VAL A 50 24.32 -1.01 -7.37
C VAL A 50 23.55 -0.16 -6.36
N ALA A 51 22.98 -0.77 -5.32
CA ALA A 51 22.30 -0.04 -4.25
C ALA A 51 23.24 0.90 -3.48
N ALA A 52 24.52 0.53 -3.33
CA ALA A 52 25.53 1.39 -2.70
C ALA A 52 25.89 2.61 -3.58
N ALA A 53 25.84 2.46 -4.90
CA ALA A 53 26.10 3.55 -5.85
C ALA A 53 24.93 4.54 -5.97
N PHE A 54 23.69 4.09 -5.73
CA PHE A 54 22.48 4.90 -5.87
C PHE A 54 21.70 4.99 -4.55
N PRO A 55 21.78 6.13 -3.83
CA PRO A 55 21.21 6.25 -2.48
C PRO A 55 19.68 6.33 -2.45
N ASN A 56 19.01 6.65 -3.56
CA ASN A 56 17.55 6.75 -3.64
C ASN A 56 16.99 6.42 -5.04
N GLU A 57 15.67 6.28 -5.12
CA GLU A 57 14.95 5.95 -6.37
C GLU A 57 15.07 7.05 -7.44
N GLU A 58 15.19 8.31 -7.04
CA GLU A 58 15.31 9.45 -7.96
C GLU A 58 16.60 9.35 -8.77
N ALA A 59 17.72 9.06 -8.11
CA ALA A 59 19.03 8.89 -8.73
C ALA A 59 19.07 7.70 -9.71
N VAL A 60 18.45 6.56 -9.33
CA VAL A 60 18.32 5.39 -10.22
C VAL A 60 17.51 5.74 -11.46
N ASN A 61 16.36 6.38 -11.26
CA ASN A 61 15.43 6.70 -12.35
C ASN A 61 16.00 7.75 -13.31
N GLU A 62 16.75 8.72 -12.81
CA GLU A 62 17.43 9.71 -13.64
C GLU A 62 18.46 9.06 -14.56
N ALA A 63 19.32 8.19 -14.00
CA ALA A 63 20.33 7.47 -14.77
C ALA A 63 19.71 6.61 -15.90
N LEU A 64 18.68 5.82 -15.57
CA LEU A 64 17.99 4.97 -16.55
C LEU A 64 17.30 5.80 -17.65
N ARG A 65 16.72 6.96 -17.30
CA ARG A 65 16.11 7.87 -18.28
C ARG A 65 17.15 8.48 -19.22
N SER A 66 18.37 8.75 -18.77
CA SER A 66 19.45 9.22 -19.65
C SER A 66 19.78 8.18 -20.71
N ILE A 67 19.91 6.90 -20.31
CA ILE A 67 20.17 5.79 -21.23
C ILE A 67 19.04 5.65 -22.28
N LEU A 68 17.78 5.78 -21.86
CA LEU A 68 16.64 5.73 -22.78
C LEU A 68 16.65 6.89 -23.78
N LYS A 69 17.04 8.10 -23.35
CA LYS A 69 17.15 9.27 -24.24
C LYS A 69 18.26 9.09 -25.27
N GLU A 70 19.40 8.54 -24.86
CA GLU A 70 20.52 8.25 -25.77
C GLU A 70 20.11 7.22 -26.81
N ARG A 71 19.46 6.11 -26.39
CA ARG A 71 18.92 5.11 -27.30
C ARG A 71 17.92 5.68 -28.32
N ASN A 72 17.01 6.54 -27.90
CA ASN A 72 15.99 7.12 -28.78
C ASN A 72 16.55 8.19 -29.74
N LYS A 73 17.81 8.61 -29.56
CA LYS A 73 18.48 9.58 -30.42
C LYS A 73 19.20 8.92 -31.61
N GLU A 74 19.34 7.60 -31.57
CA GLU A 74 19.99 6.77 -32.59
C GLU A 74 18.99 6.11 -33.57
N GLU A 75 17.68 6.27 -33.33
CA GLU A 75 16.57 5.91 -34.25
C GLU A 75 16.02 7.14 -34.98
#